data_AF-A0A2E1MH61-F1
#
_entry.id   AF-A0A2E1MH61-F1
#
_cell.length_a   1.000
_cell.length_b   1.000
_cell.length_c   1.000
_cell.angle_alpha   90.00
_cell.angle_beta   90.00
_cell.angle_gamma   90.00
#
_symmetry.space_group_name_H-M   'P 1'
#
loop_
_entity.id
_entity.type
_entity.pdbx_description
1 polymer ?
#
loop_
_entity_poly.entity_id
_entity_poly.type
_entity_poly.pdbx_seq_one_letter_code
_entity_poly.pdbx_strand_id
1 'polypeptide(L)'
;MELGATICKPQNPNCLMCPINEDCNGYKLNDFMFYPIKKEKKKKPHYNVSAGIIWDDDYIIISKRKSSGMLGGLWEFPGGKIEKKETPEECLKREVKEEININIKINKFFGKIKHEYSHFSITLNAFECTYISGKIKAIECSEVKKIKLNDISKYPFPKANHKIFKFLKTS
;
A
#
# COMPACT_ATOMS: atom_id res chain seq x y z
N MET A 1 -16.86 22.85 -10.02
CA MET A 1 -18.13 22.65 -10.77
C MET A 1 -19.22 22.47 -9.73
N GLU A 2 -20.14 23.44 -9.61
CA GLU A 2 -21.11 23.50 -8.50
C GLU A 2 -22.34 22.62 -8.71
N LEU A 3 -22.87 22.58 -9.94
CA LEU A 3 -24.14 21.92 -10.25
C LEU A 3 -24.17 20.42 -9.86
N GLY A 4 -23.12 19.66 -10.19
CA GLY A 4 -23.02 18.23 -9.86
C GLY A 4 -22.74 17.95 -8.37
N ALA A 5 -22.29 18.96 -7.62
CA ALA A 5 -22.02 18.83 -6.19
C ALA A 5 -23.27 19.13 -5.34
N THR A 6 -24.09 20.09 -5.76
CA THR A 6 -25.21 20.61 -4.96
C THR A 6 -26.59 20.21 -5.47
N ILE A 7 -26.77 20.04 -6.78
CA ILE A 7 -28.07 19.85 -7.43
C ILE A 7 -28.16 18.48 -8.10
N CYS A 8 -27.36 18.21 -9.13
CA CYS A 8 -27.38 16.97 -9.91
C CYS A 8 -26.49 15.90 -9.25
N LYS A 9 -26.85 15.51 -8.03
CA LYS A 9 -26.09 14.58 -7.20
C LYS A 9 -26.28 13.13 -7.66
N PRO A 10 -25.29 12.23 -7.43
CA PRO A 10 -25.41 10.80 -7.76
C PRO A 10 -26.54 10.07 -7.02
N GLN A 11 -27.03 10.64 -5.92
CA GLN A 11 -28.17 10.16 -5.16
C GLN A 11 -29.04 11.37 -4.82
N ASN A 12 -30.35 11.22 -4.97
CA ASN A 12 -31.35 12.26 -4.65
C ASN A 12 -31.02 13.61 -5.30
N PRO A 13 -30.94 13.68 -6.65
CA PRO A 13 -30.73 14.95 -7.34
C PRO A 13 -31.95 15.86 -7.13
N ASN A 14 -31.70 17.16 -6.98
CA ASN A 14 -32.75 18.15 -6.83
C ASN A 14 -33.15 18.69 -8.21
N CYS A 15 -33.80 17.86 -9.02
CA CYS A 15 -34.13 18.20 -10.40
C CYS A 15 -35.12 19.38 -10.51
N LEU A 16 -35.99 19.59 -9.51
CA LEU A 16 -36.91 20.72 -9.47
C LEU A 16 -36.19 22.07 -9.31
N MET A 17 -35.09 22.09 -8.56
CA MET A 17 -34.23 23.28 -8.43
C MET A 17 -33.09 23.34 -9.44
N CYS A 18 -33.06 22.41 -10.41
CA CYS A 18 -31.97 22.38 -11.37
C CYS A 18 -32.18 23.45 -12.46
N PRO A 19 -31.24 24.39 -12.64
CA PRO A 19 -31.40 25.50 -13.60
C PRO A 19 -31.41 25.05 -15.07
N ILE A 20 -31.15 23.77 -15.33
CA ILE A 20 -31.14 23.18 -16.68
C ILE A 20 -32.17 22.04 -16.80
N ASN A 21 -33.14 21.96 -15.89
CA ASN A 21 -34.14 20.88 -15.90
C ASN A 21 -34.94 20.84 -17.20
N GLU A 22 -35.23 22.00 -17.80
CA GLU A 22 -35.89 22.14 -19.09
C GLU A 22 -35.10 21.56 -20.26
N ASP A 23 -33.78 21.40 -20.13
CA ASP A 23 -32.91 20.80 -21.15
C ASP A 23 -32.39 19.40 -20.76
N CYS A 24 -32.71 18.94 -19.55
CA CYS A 24 -32.19 17.67 -19.03
C CYS A 24 -33.03 16.48 -19.50
N ASN A 25 -32.49 15.68 -20.43
CA ASN A 25 -33.14 14.43 -20.88
C ASN A 25 -33.43 13.47 -19.72
N GLY A 26 -32.51 13.36 -18.75
CA GLY A 26 -32.69 12.52 -17.57
C GLY A 26 -33.93 12.89 -16.76
N TYR A 27 -34.19 14.20 -16.61
CA TYR A 27 -35.38 14.70 -15.94
C TYR A 27 -36.64 14.50 -16.77
N LYS A 28 -36.59 14.83 -18.07
CA LYS A 28 -37.73 14.67 -19.00
C LYS A 28 -38.22 13.23 -19.12
N LEU A 29 -37.29 12.28 -19.13
CA LEU A 29 -37.58 10.85 -19.25
C LEU A 29 -37.81 10.17 -17.89
N ASN A 30 -37.72 10.92 -16.79
CA ASN A 30 -37.83 10.42 -15.41
C ASN A 30 -36.87 9.25 -15.11
N ASP A 31 -35.71 9.23 -15.78
CA ASP A 31 -34.72 8.16 -15.75
C ASP A 31 -33.35 8.68 -15.24
N PHE A 32 -33.31 9.92 -14.73
CA PHE A 32 -32.12 10.57 -14.16
C PHE A 32 -31.38 9.71 -13.11
N MET A 33 -32.10 8.83 -12.38
CA MET A 33 -31.52 7.91 -11.40
C MET A 33 -30.67 6.79 -12.02
N PHE A 34 -30.82 6.51 -13.32
CA PHE A 34 -30.01 5.53 -14.04
C PHE A 34 -28.69 6.10 -14.56
N TYR A 35 -28.49 7.42 -14.43
CA TYR A 35 -27.27 8.09 -14.86
C TYR A 35 -26.36 8.50 -13.70
N PRO A 36 -25.03 8.49 -13.92
CA PRO A 36 -24.36 7.88 -15.07
C PRO A 36 -24.45 6.35 -14.99
N ILE A 37 -24.65 5.69 -16.14
CA ILE A 37 -24.64 4.23 -16.24
C ILE A 37 -23.26 3.75 -15.77
N LYS A 38 -23.22 3.12 -14.60
CA LYS A 38 -21.98 2.58 -14.04
C LYS A 38 -21.57 1.37 -14.87
N LYS A 39 -20.50 1.52 -15.67
CA LYS A 39 -19.83 0.37 -16.29
C LYS A 39 -19.35 -0.58 -15.19
N GLU A 40 -19.51 -1.87 -15.40
CA GLU A 40 -18.96 -2.88 -14.48
C GLU A 40 -17.46 -2.68 -14.31
N LYS A 41 -17.02 -2.58 -13.06
CA LYS A 41 -15.60 -2.40 -12.76
C LYS A 41 -14.90 -3.74 -12.94
N LYS A 42 -13.86 -3.78 -13.78
CA LYS A 42 -12.96 -4.94 -13.88
C LYS A 42 -12.45 -5.33 -12.49
N LYS A 43 -12.35 -6.64 -12.20
CA LYS A 43 -11.77 -7.15 -10.95
C LYS A 43 -10.36 -6.60 -10.79
N LYS A 44 -10.11 -5.89 -9.69
CA LYS A 44 -8.79 -5.35 -9.36
C LYS A 44 -7.84 -6.51 -8.99
N PRO A 45 -6.59 -6.51 -9.47
CA PRO A 45 -5.63 -7.53 -9.05
C PRO A 45 -5.37 -7.44 -7.53
N HIS A 46 -5.13 -8.58 -6.90
CA HIS A 46 -4.76 -8.71 -5.50
C HIS A 46 -3.37 -9.34 -5.40
N TYR A 47 -2.47 -8.74 -4.63
CA TYR A 47 -1.12 -9.28 -4.41
C TYR A 47 -0.93 -9.68 -2.95
N ASN A 48 -0.31 -10.84 -2.73
CA ASN A 48 0.22 -11.20 -1.42
C ASN A 48 1.68 -10.78 -1.35
N VAL A 49 2.04 -10.10 -0.28
CA VAL A 49 3.40 -9.57 -0.08
C VAL A 49 3.90 -9.93 1.32
N SER A 50 5.21 -10.00 1.48
CA SER A 50 5.89 -10.15 2.77
C SER A 50 6.80 -8.96 3.03
N ALA A 51 6.86 -8.49 4.27
CA ALA A 51 7.77 -7.42 4.69
C ALA A 51 8.41 -7.76 6.04
N GLY A 52 9.70 -7.42 6.17
CA GLY A 52 10.51 -7.72 7.34
C GLY A 52 10.83 -6.48 8.14
N ILE A 53 10.47 -6.49 9.42
CA ILE A 53 11.00 -5.55 10.42
C ILE A 53 12.32 -6.18 10.91
N ILE A 54 13.41 -5.79 10.25
CA ILE A 54 14.71 -6.44 10.44
C ILE A 54 15.52 -5.64 11.45
N TRP A 55 15.70 -6.23 12.63
CA TRP A 55 16.51 -5.71 13.71
C TRP A 55 17.99 -6.06 13.52
N ASP A 56 18.82 -5.05 13.71
CA ASP A 56 20.26 -5.14 13.82
C ASP A 56 20.66 -4.36 15.07
N ASP A 57 20.74 -5.07 16.19
CA ASP A 57 20.77 -4.51 17.55
C ASP A 57 19.62 -3.50 17.77
N ASP A 58 19.94 -2.25 18.13
CA ASP A 58 18.98 -1.18 18.38
C ASP A 58 18.44 -0.49 17.11
N TYR A 59 18.86 -0.95 15.92
CA TYR A 59 18.51 -0.36 14.64
C TYR A 59 17.57 -1.25 13.85
N ILE A 60 16.68 -0.61 13.10
CA ILE A 60 15.86 -1.25 12.08
C ILE A 60 16.39 -0.90 10.69
N ILE A 61 16.36 -1.89 9.79
CA ILE A 61 16.76 -1.70 8.39
C ILE A 61 15.55 -1.29 7.56
N ILE A 62 15.68 -0.19 6.83
CA ILE A 62 14.68 0.34 5.90
C ILE A 62 15.31 0.53 4.51
N SER A 63 14.53 0.28 3.47
CA SER A 63 14.92 0.48 2.07
C SER A 63 14.10 1.61 1.42
N LYS A 64 14.69 2.31 0.45
CA LYS A 64 14.04 3.39 -0.28
C LYS A 64 13.71 2.93 -1.69
N ARG A 65 12.43 2.93 -2.03
CA ARG A 65 11.95 2.58 -3.38
C ARG A 65 12.67 3.41 -4.43
N LYS A 66 13.00 2.80 -5.57
CA LYS A 66 13.49 3.52 -6.75
C LYS A 66 12.53 4.65 -7.11
N SER A 67 13.04 5.74 -7.68
CA SER A 67 12.23 6.92 -8.04
C SER A 67 11.18 6.61 -9.10
N SER A 68 11.49 5.68 -10.01
CA SER A 68 10.56 5.19 -11.02
C SER A 68 9.55 4.19 -10.44
N GLY A 69 8.28 4.33 -10.82
CA GLY A 69 7.23 3.37 -10.50
C GLY A 69 6.34 3.80 -9.34
N MET A 70 5.52 2.86 -8.88
CA MET A 70 4.49 3.15 -7.91
C MET A 70 5.10 3.43 -6.52
N LEU A 71 4.69 4.54 -5.91
CA LEU A 71 5.19 5.03 -4.62
C LEU A 71 6.72 5.25 -4.62
N GLY A 72 7.29 5.58 -5.79
CA GLY A 72 8.72 5.78 -5.94
C GLY A 72 9.29 6.84 -4.99
N GLY A 73 10.48 6.58 -4.46
CA GLY A 73 11.17 7.47 -3.52
C GLY A 73 10.70 7.42 -2.06
N LEU A 74 9.61 6.68 -1.75
CA LEU A 74 9.20 6.42 -0.36
C LEU A 74 10.07 5.35 0.29
N TRP A 75 10.19 5.42 1.61
CA TRP A 75 10.84 4.40 2.42
C TRP A 75 9.88 3.26 2.73
N GLU A 76 10.40 2.06 2.88
CA GLU A 76 9.65 0.88 3.26
C GLU A 76 10.49 -0.11 4.08
N PHE A 77 9.80 -1.10 4.63
CA PHE A 77 10.46 -2.27 5.21
C PHE A 77 10.81 -3.23 4.08
N PRO A 78 12.03 -3.78 4.06
CA PRO A 78 12.48 -4.69 3.00
C PRO A 78 11.54 -5.89 2.81
N GLY A 79 11.37 -6.30 1.56
CA GLY A 79 10.49 -7.40 1.17
C GLY A 79 9.76 -7.13 -0.15
N GLY A 80 8.83 -8.01 -0.50
CA GLY A 80 8.14 -7.91 -1.78
C GLY A 80 7.07 -8.96 -1.99
N LYS A 81 6.87 -9.35 -3.26
CA LYS A 81 5.71 -10.17 -3.67
C LYS A 81 5.99 -11.65 -3.46
N ILE A 82 4.99 -12.34 -2.90
CA ILE A 82 5.04 -13.80 -2.75
C ILE A 82 4.82 -14.43 -4.13
N GLU A 83 5.77 -15.27 -4.56
CA GLU A 83 5.65 -16.01 -5.81
C GLU A 83 4.81 -17.28 -5.66
N LYS A 84 4.50 -17.93 -6.78
CA LYS A 84 3.74 -19.18 -6.77
C LYS A 84 4.57 -20.26 -6.09
N LYS A 85 3.95 -20.93 -5.10
CA LYS A 85 4.53 -22.04 -4.30
C LYS A 85 5.54 -21.63 -3.23
N GLU A 86 5.70 -20.33 -2.95
CA GLU A 86 6.49 -19.87 -1.80
C GLU A 86 5.63 -19.68 -0.56
N THR A 87 6.17 -20.05 0.60
CA THR A 87 5.66 -19.55 1.89
C THR A 87 6.00 -18.06 2.05
N PRO A 88 5.21 -17.30 2.84
CA PRO A 88 5.53 -15.90 3.14
C PRO A 88 6.94 -15.70 3.70
N GLU A 89 7.44 -16.65 4.48
CA GLU A 89 8.77 -16.68 5.08
C GLU A 89 9.89 -16.89 4.04
N GLU A 90 9.70 -17.83 3.11
CA GLU A 90 10.64 -18.07 2.01
C GLU A 90 10.72 -16.86 1.09
N CYS A 91 9.56 -16.31 0.70
CA CYS A 91 9.49 -15.07 -0.05
C CYS A 91 10.26 -13.95 0.64
N LEU A 92 10.05 -13.75 1.95
CA LEU A 92 10.73 -12.67 2.66
C LEU A 92 12.25 -12.83 2.64
N LYS A 93 12.76 -14.05 2.86
CA LYS A 93 14.21 -14.30 2.80
C LYS A 93 14.78 -14.04 1.41
N ARG A 94 14.08 -14.48 0.34
CA ARG A 94 14.48 -14.26 -1.04
C ARG A 94 14.49 -12.78 -1.39
N GLU A 95 13.38 -12.08 -1.16
CA GLU A 95 13.23 -10.66 -1.49
C GLU A 95 14.26 -9.80 -0.74
N VAL A 96 14.48 -10.05 0.55
CA VAL A 96 15.49 -9.30 1.33
C VAL A 96 16.90 -9.55 0.78
N LYS A 97 17.19 -10.76 0.31
CA LYS A 97 18.46 -11.09 -0.31
C LYS A 97 18.64 -10.36 -1.65
N GLU A 98 17.62 -10.39 -2.50
CA GLU A 98 17.60 -9.75 -3.81
C GLU A 98 17.64 -8.23 -3.71
N GLU A 99 16.89 -7.65 -2.78
CA GLU A 99 16.73 -6.21 -2.64
C GLU A 99 17.95 -5.54 -1.99
N ILE A 100 18.49 -6.14 -0.92
CA ILE A 100 19.48 -5.49 -0.04
C ILE A 100 20.71 -6.35 0.34
N ASN A 101 20.85 -7.56 -0.22
CA ASN A 101 22.00 -8.46 -0.05
C ASN A 101 22.31 -8.95 1.38
N ILE A 102 21.30 -9.17 2.21
CA ILE A 102 21.48 -9.69 3.57
C ILE A 102 20.74 -11.00 3.79
N ASN A 103 21.21 -11.76 4.78
CA ASN A 103 20.54 -12.93 5.31
C ASN A 103 19.88 -12.56 6.63
N ILE A 104 18.63 -13.00 6.81
CA ILE A 104 17.82 -12.70 7.99
C ILE A 104 17.30 -13.98 8.64
N LYS A 105 17.12 -13.93 9.95
CA LYS A 105 16.38 -14.92 10.73
C LYS A 105 14.97 -14.39 10.91
N ILE A 106 13.98 -15.17 10.53
CA ILE A 106 12.58 -14.86 10.85
C ILE A 106 12.33 -15.35 12.26
N ASN A 107 11.91 -14.45 13.14
CA ASN A 107 11.68 -14.75 14.56
C ASN A 107 10.21 -15.03 14.81
N LYS A 108 9.35 -14.07 14.43
CA LYS A 108 7.94 -14.09 14.77
C LYS A 108 7.10 -13.52 13.63
N PHE A 109 5.95 -14.15 13.39
CA PHE A 109 4.92 -13.56 12.57
C PHE A 109 4.22 -12.43 13.33
N PHE A 110 4.30 -11.23 12.78
CA PHE A 110 3.81 -10.02 13.44
C PHE A 110 2.33 -9.76 13.14
N GLY A 111 1.88 -10.01 11.89
CA GLY A 111 0.47 -9.91 11.52
C GLY A 111 0.21 -9.73 10.03
N LYS A 112 -1.07 -9.79 9.64
CA LYS A 112 -1.53 -9.49 8.27
C LYS A 112 -2.16 -8.11 8.19
N ILE A 113 -1.73 -7.34 7.20
CA ILE A 113 -2.25 -6.01 6.92
C ILE A 113 -2.87 -6.01 5.53
N LYS A 114 -4.19 -5.77 5.47
CA LYS A 114 -4.89 -5.53 4.20
C LYS A 114 -4.83 -4.04 3.86
N HIS A 115 -4.53 -3.74 2.60
CA HIS A 115 -4.55 -2.37 2.08
C HIS A 115 -5.10 -2.34 0.65
N GLU A 116 -5.94 -1.35 0.37
CA GLU A 116 -6.58 -1.17 -0.93
C GLU A 116 -6.08 0.12 -1.57
N TYR A 117 -5.52 -0.02 -2.77
CA TYR A 117 -5.21 1.10 -3.65
C TYR A 117 -6.32 1.23 -4.71
N SER A 118 -6.36 2.38 -5.38
CA SER A 118 -7.34 2.62 -6.45
C SER A 118 -7.31 1.54 -7.54
N HIS A 119 -6.12 1.03 -7.87
CA HIS A 119 -5.88 0.12 -8.99
C HIS A 119 -5.65 -1.36 -8.62
N PHE A 120 -5.36 -1.69 -7.36
CA PHE A 120 -5.08 -3.05 -6.87
C PHE A 120 -5.22 -3.12 -5.35
N SER A 121 -5.22 -4.30 -4.77
CA SER A 121 -5.17 -4.49 -3.32
C SER A 121 -4.01 -5.40 -2.92
N ILE A 122 -3.56 -5.28 -1.67
CA ILE A 122 -2.50 -6.11 -1.11
C ILE A 122 -2.90 -6.72 0.22
N THR A 123 -2.40 -7.93 0.47
CA THR A 123 -2.29 -8.53 1.81
C THR A 123 -0.82 -8.62 2.15
N LEU A 124 -0.38 -7.80 3.11
CA LEU A 124 0.99 -7.76 3.59
C LEU A 124 1.15 -8.62 4.84
N ASN A 125 2.06 -9.58 4.79
CA ASN A 125 2.47 -10.41 5.92
C ASN A 125 3.73 -9.77 6.53
N ALA A 126 3.58 -9.21 7.74
CA ALA A 126 4.68 -8.58 8.45
C ALA A 126 5.35 -9.61 9.37
N PHE A 127 6.68 -9.65 9.33
CA PHE A 127 7.49 -10.51 10.18
C PHE A 127 8.50 -9.68 10.96
N GLU A 128 8.74 -10.07 12.20
CA GLU A 128 9.88 -9.62 12.95
C GLU A 128 11.08 -10.51 12.64
N CYS A 129 12.20 -9.89 12.31
CA CYS A 129 13.40 -10.55 11.83
C CYS A 129 14.65 -10.01 12.53
N THR A 130 15.69 -10.82 12.59
CA THR A 130 17.02 -10.41 13.04
C THR A 130 17.99 -10.51 11.86
N TYR A 131 18.81 -9.48 11.66
CA TYR A 131 19.93 -9.51 10.74
C TYR A 131 20.96 -10.57 11.19
N ILE A 132 21.36 -11.45 10.27
CA ILE A 132 22.36 -12.50 10.56
C ILE A 132 23.71 -12.15 9.96
N SER A 133 23.73 -11.87 8.65
CA SER A 133 24.98 -11.71 7.89
C SER A 133 24.74 -11.08 6.51
N GLY A 134 25.83 -10.70 5.85
CA GLY A 134 25.81 -10.13 4.50
C GLY A 134 26.08 -8.63 4.50
N LYS A 135 26.68 -8.12 3.41
CA LYS A 135 26.96 -6.69 3.30
C LYS A 135 25.74 -5.98 2.73
N ILE A 136 25.11 -5.14 3.54
CA ILE A 136 23.98 -4.29 3.12
C ILE A 136 24.39 -3.49 1.89
N LYS A 137 23.64 -3.69 0.80
CA LYS A 137 23.85 -3.02 -0.47
C LYS A 137 22.50 -2.81 -1.14
N ALA A 138 22.18 -1.59 -1.54
CA ALA A 138 20.99 -1.33 -2.36
C ALA A 138 21.17 -1.98 -3.75
N ILE A 139 20.41 -3.04 -4.04
CA ILE A 139 20.42 -3.73 -5.35
C ILE A 139 19.14 -3.34 -6.11
N GLU A 140 17.96 -3.67 -5.57
CA GLU A 140 16.68 -3.37 -6.21
C GLU A 140 16.01 -2.12 -5.68
N CYS A 141 16.53 -1.57 -4.58
CA CYS A 141 16.15 -0.27 -4.04
C CYS A 141 17.17 0.81 -4.42
N SER A 142 16.85 2.07 -4.12
CA SER A 142 17.75 3.21 -4.37
C SER A 142 18.71 3.49 -3.21
N GLU A 143 18.29 3.16 -1.99
CA GLU A 143 19.02 3.49 -0.76
C GLU A 143 18.61 2.54 0.36
N VAL A 144 19.51 2.22 1.28
CA VAL A 144 19.22 1.44 2.50
C VAL A 144 19.78 2.18 3.69
N LYS A 145 19.01 2.26 4.78
CA LYS A 145 19.44 2.86 6.04
C LYS A 145 19.16 1.97 7.23
N LYS A 146 20.05 2.06 8.21
CA LYS A 146 19.81 1.65 9.59
C LYS A 146 19.31 2.86 10.35
N ILE A 147 18.14 2.77 10.97
CA ILE A 147 17.55 3.87 11.74
C ILE A 147 17.13 3.37 13.11
N LYS A 148 17.06 4.25 14.10
CA LYS A 148 16.43 3.91 15.37
C LYS A 148 14.90 3.94 15.20
N LEU A 149 14.18 3.14 15.96
CA LEU A 149 12.71 3.12 15.92
C LEU A 149 12.10 4.52 16.17
N ASN A 150 12.72 5.33 17.04
CA ASN A 150 12.26 6.70 17.32
C ASN A 150 12.39 7.65 16.12
N ASP A 151 13.32 7.37 15.20
CA ASP A 151 13.55 8.19 14.01
C ASP A 151 12.61 7.86 12.85
N ILE A 152 11.75 6.85 12.99
CA ILE A 152 10.89 6.37 11.89
C ILE A 152 9.95 7.45 11.36
N SER A 153 9.58 8.41 12.21
CA SER A 153 8.73 9.56 11.84
C SER A 153 9.43 10.56 10.90
N LYS A 154 10.76 10.53 10.81
CA LYS A 154 11.55 11.41 9.93
C LYS A 154 11.54 10.95 8.47
N TYR A 155 11.03 9.75 8.19
CA TYR A 155 11.05 9.14 6.86
C TYR A 155 9.62 8.98 6.33
N PRO A 156 9.35 9.36 5.07
CA PRO A 156 8.02 9.20 4.49
C PRO A 156 7.78 7.74 4.07
N PHE A 157 6.77 7.11 4.67
CA PHE A 157 6.36 5.73 4.39
C PHE A 157 4.97 5.65 3.73
N PRO A 158 4.69 4.57 2.96
CA PRO A 158 3.34 4.27 2.52
C PRO A 158 2.38 4.07 3.69
N LYS A 159 1.09 4.41 3.49
CA LYS A 159 0.02 4.19 4.49
C LYS A 159 -0.09 2.73 4.96
N ALA A 160 0.29 1.76 4.12
CA ALA A 160 0.33 0.35 4.50
C ALA A 160 1.34 0.09 5.64
N ASN A 161 2.53 0.68 5.56
CA ASN A 161 3.61 0.51 6.55
C ASN A 161 3.30 1.24 7.86
N HIS A 162 2.56 2.36 7.82
CA HIS A 162 2.10 3.02 9.04
C HIS A 162 1.24 2.11 9.93
N LYS A 163 0.55 1.10 9.37
CA LYS A 163 -0.18 0.11 10.16
C LYS A 163 0.77 -0.81 10.93
N ILE A 164 1.97 -1.10 10.41
CA ILE A 164 3.01 -1.87 11.10
C ILE A 164 3.52 -1.12 12.34
N PHE A 165 3.71 0.20 12.25
CA PHE A 165 4.19 1.00 13.37
C PHE A 165 3.28 0.96 14.60
N LYS A 166 1.96 0.81 14.40
CA LYS A 166 1.01 0.69 15.52
C LYS A 166 1.30 -0.54 16.36
N PHE A 167 1.60 -1.65 15.71
CA PHE A 167 1.97 -2.90 16.39
C PHE A 167 3.33 -2.78 17.08
N LEU A 168 4.31 -2.08 16.49
CA LEU A 168 5.64 -1.88 17.10
C LEU A 168 5.63 -1.04 18.38
N LYS A 169 4.67 -0.13 18.56
CA LYS A 169 4.56 0.70 19.78
C LYS A 169 3.82 0.00 20.93
N THR A 170 3.29 -1.20 20.71
CA THR A 170 2.46 -1.94 21.68
C THR A 170 3.21 -3.15 22.25
N SER A 171 4.46 -3.38 21.85
CA SER A 171 5.33 -4.46 22.34
C SER A 171 6.43 -3.93 23.24
#